data_AF-A0A0F9T891-F1
#
_entry.id   AF-A0A0F9T891-F1
#
_cell.length_a   1.000
_cell.length_b   1.000
_cell.length_c   1.000
_cell.angle_alpha   90.00
_cell.angle_beta   90.00
_cell.angle_gamma   90.00
#
_symmetry.space_group_name_H-M   'P 1'
#
loop_
_entity.id
_entity.type
_entity.pdbx_description
1 polymer ?
#
loop_
_entity_poly.entity_id
_entity_poly.type
_entity_poly.pdbx_seq_one_letter_code
_entity_poly.pdbx_strand_id
1 'polypeptide(L)'
;MIIKLNTVLVDEKGEPLKDGDKEIVTLGVVCTNALLAPDPEERNLDNKVKKYHLHLRMFEKEEVEITADEIVLLEKCINVAYTQPLIVGQVRDILEQKVLEQKEEN
;
A
#
# COMPACT_ATOMS: atom_id res chain seq x y z
N MET A 1 -4.80 14.27 0.39
CA MET A 1 -5.50 13.33 1.30
C MET A 1 -4.47 12.72 2.24
N ILE A 2 -4.75 12.58 3.54
CA ILE A 2 -3.78 12.00 4.49
C ILE A 2 -4.10 10.50 4.68
N ILE A 3 -3.07 9.64 4.59
CA ILE A 3 -3.18 8.20 4.87
C ILE A 3 -2.27 7.80 6.04
N LYS A 4 -2.71 6.81 6.82
CA LYS A 4 -1.96 6.22 7.94
C LYS A 4 -1.23 4.97 7.48
N LEU A 5 0.10 5.01 7.51
CA LEU A 5 0.95 3.95 6.96
C LEU A 5 1.12 2.77 7.93
N ASN A 6 0.84 2.95 9.22
CA ASN A 6 0.83 1.90 10.23
C ASN A 6 -0.47 1.07 10.24
N THR A 7 -1.43 1.35 9.34
CA THR A 7 -2.65 0.56 9.19
C THR A 7 -2.30 -0.89 8.89
N VAL A 8 -2.71 -1.81 9.77
CA VAL A 8 -2.46 -3.25 9.66
C VAL A 8 -3.40 -3.85 8.62
N LEU A 9 -2.87 -4.69 7.75
CA LEU A 9 -3.67 -5.52 6.85
C LEU A 9 -4.04 -6.82 7.55
N VAL A 10 -5.28 -7.27 7.34
CA VAL A 10 -5.85 -8.42 8.07
C VAL A 10 -6.24 -9.55 7.13
N ASP A 11 -6.36 -10.76 7.67
CA ASP A 11 -6.93 -11.90 6.97
C ASP A 11 -8.47 -11.89 7.01
N GLU A 12 -9.11 -12.93 6.46
CA GLU A 12 -10.56 -13.08 6.46
C GLU A 12 -11.20 -13.24 7.86
N LYS A 13 -10.38 -13.42 8.90
CA LYS A 13 -10.81 -13.52 10.31
C LYS A 13 -10.53 -12.23 11.08
N GLY A 14 -9.96 -11.22 10.44
CA GLY A 14 -9.55 -9.97 11.09
C GLY A 14 -8.19 -10.06 11.80
N GLU A 15 -7.45 -11.16 11.63
CA GLU A 15 -6.13 -11.31 12.25
C GLU A 15 -5.05 -10.64 11.41
N PRO A 16 -4.01 -10.02 12.00
CA PRO A 16 -2.94 -9.39 11.25
C PRO A 16 -2.24 -10.35 10.27
N LEU A 17 -2.14 -9.95 9.00
CA LEU A 17 -1.29 -10.62 8.03
C LEU A 17 0.18 -10.54 8.47
N LYS A 18 0.91 -11.63 8.23
CA LYS A 18 2.34 -11.72 8.53
C LYS A 18 3.10 -12.10 7.28
N ASP A 19 4.23 -11.44 7.04
CA ASP A 19 5.19 -11.85 6.02
C ASP A 19 6.28 -12.71 6.67
N GLY A 20 6.40 -13.95 6.19
CA GLY A 20 7.24 -14.97 6.79
C GLY A 20 6.96 -15.16 8.29
N ASP A 21 8.03 -15.26 9.08
CA ASP A 21 7.90 -15.67 10.48
C ASP A 21 7.51 -14.56 11.46
N LYS A 22 7.64 -13.25 11.15
CA LYS A 22 7.55 -12.21 12.22
C LYS A 22 7.05 -10.81 11.86
N GLU A 23 6.99 -10.36 10.62
CA GLU A 23 6.60 -8.97 10.35
C GLU A 23 5.11 -8.82 10.06
N ILE A 24 4.42 -8.00 10.86
CA ILE A 24 3.04 -7.59 10.59
C ILE A 24 3.04 -6.75 9.32
N VAL A 25 2.20 -7.14 8.36
CA VAL A 25 2.07 -6.42 7.11
C VAL A 25 1.20 -5.19 7.32
N THR A 26 1.78 -4.01 7.10
CA THR A 26 1.08 -2.73 7.14
C THR A 26 0.92 -2.12 5.75
N LEU A 27 0.03 -1.14 5.61
CA LEU A 27 -0.12 -0.35 4.40
C LEU A 27 1.22 0.24 3.95
N GLY A 28 2.00 0.78 4.90
CA GLY A 28 3.30 1.38 4.63
C GLY A 28 4.29 0.39 4.05
N VAL A 29 4.37 -0.82 4.60
CA VAL A 29 5.22 -1.91 4.06
C VAL A 29 4.78 -2.25 2.64
N VAL A 30 3.48 -2.42 2.40
CA VAL A 30 2.98 -2.79 1.07
C VAL A 30 3.28 -1.70 0.03
N CYS A 31 2.96 -0.44 0.34
CA CYS A 31 3.18 0.68 -0.55
C CYS A 31 4.67 0.90 -0.84
N THR A 32 5.53 0.86 0.19
CA THR A 32 6.98 1.08 0.00
C THR A 32 7.62 -0.05 -0.80
N ASN A 33 7.28 -1.31 -0.52
CA ASN A 33 7.75 -2.45 -1.29
C ASN A 33 7.25 -2.40 -2.75
N ALA A 34 6.00 -2.01 -2.97
CA ALA A 34 5.43 -1.87 -4.32
C ALA A 34 6.17 -0.80 -5.15
N LEU A 35 6.50 0.34 -4.54
CA LEU A 35 7.23 1.42 -5.24
C LEU A 35 8.65 1.02 -5.64
N LEU A 36 9.26 0.09 -4.89
CA LEU A 36 10.60 -0.43 -5.15
C LEU A 36 10.60 -1.72 -6.02
N ALA A 37 9.43 -2.32 -6.25
CA ALA A 37 9.32 -3.55 -7.01
C ALA A 37 9.80 -3.35 -8.45
N PRO A 38 10.58 -4.30 -9.01
CA PRO A 38 10.94 -4.27 -10.42
C PRO A 38 9.69 -4.33 -11.31
N ASP A 39 9.54 -3.34 -12.19
CA ASP A 39 8.53 -3.35 -13.24
C ASP A 39 9.26 -3.51 -14.59
N PRO A 40 9.18 -4.69 -15.23
CA PRO A 40 9.89 -4.97 -16.49
C PRO A 40 9.41 -4.09 -17.65
N GLU A 41 8.22 -3.50 -17.55
CA GLU A 41 7.68 -2.58 -18.55
C GLU A 41 8.06 -1.11 -18.26
N GLU A 42 8.66 -0.80 -17.10
CA GLU A 42 9.04 0.56 -16.70
C GLU A 42 10.34 1.03 -17.38
N ARG A 43 10.17 1.78 -18.47
CA ARG A 43 11.27 2.38 -19.22
C ARG A 43 11.45 3.88 -18.96
N ASN A 44 10.54 4.51 -18.21
CA ASN A 44 10.55 5.96 -18.00
C ASN A 44 11.34 6.34 -16.73
N LEU A 45 12.37 7.18 -16.88
CA LEU A 45 13.17 7.69 -15.77
C LEU A 45 12.34 8.56 -14.82
N ASP A 46 11.45 9.40 -15.34
CA ASP A 46 10.64 10.32 -14.52
C ASP A 46 9.74 9.54 -13.56
N ASN A 47 9.18 8.42 -14.02
CA ASN A 47 8.40 7.53 -13.17
C ASN A 47 9.25 6.92 -12.06
N LYS A 48 10.50 6.52 -12.35
CA LYS A 48 11.42 5.99 -11.33
C LYS A 48 11.76 7.04 -10.27
N VAL A 49 11.99 8.28 -10.68
CA VAL A 49 12.24 9.41 -9.78
C VAL A 49 11.01 9.72 -8.92
N LYS A 50 9.81 9.70 -9.51
CA LYS A 50 8.54 9.86 -8.75
C LYS A 50 8.36 8.77 -7.70
N LYS A 51 8.57 7.50 -8.07
CA LYS A 51 8.50 6.36 -7.14
C LYS A 51 9.49 6.52 -5.99
N TYR A 52 10.71 6.95 -6.29
CA TYR A 52 11.75 7.21 -5.29
C TYR A 52 11.35 8.29 -4.27
N HIS A 53 10.90 9.45 -4.73
CA HIS A 53 10.50 10.54 -3.82
C HIS A 53 9.28 10.18 -2.98
N LEU A 54 8.31 9.45 -3.55
CA LEU A 54 7.16 8.98 -2.80
C LEU A 54 7.54 7.93 -1.76
N HIS A 55 8.45 7.00 -2.11
CA HIS A 55 8.98 6.00 -1.19
C HIS A 55 9.64 6.65 0.03
N LEU A 56 10.55 7.62 -0.18
CA LEU A 56 11.22 8.32 0.93
C LEU A 56 10.21 8.99 1.87
N ARG A 57 9.21 9.67 1.31
CA ARG A 57 8.15 10.33 2.10
C ARG A 57 7.34 9.35 2.94
N MET A 58 7.09 8.16 2.42
CA MET A 58 6.35 7.11 3.13
C MET A 58 7.21 6.40 4.18
N PHE A 59 8.49 6.23 3.92
CA PHE A 59 9.39 5.55 4.83
C PHE A 59 9.66 6.38 6.10
N GLU A 60 9.71 7.71 5.98
CA GLU A 60 10.07 8.62 7.08
C GLU A 60 8.92 8.99 8.01
N LYS A 61 7.67 8.73 7.62
CA LYS A 61 6.48 9.25 8.31
C LYS A 61 5.49 8.15 8.65
N GLU A 62 4.74 8.33 9.73
CA GLU A 62 3.59 7.47 10.06
C GLU A 62 2.34 7.85 9.27
N GLU A 63 2.22 9.12 8.91
CA GLU A 63 1.14 9.67 8.09
C GLU A 63 1.72 10.46 6.93
N VAL A 64 1.13 10.29 5.75
CA VAL A 64 1.59 10.96 4.54
C VAL A 64 0.41 11.57 3.80
N GLU A 65 0.57 12.83 3.40
CA GLU A 65 -0.34 13.44 2.45
C GLU A 65 -0.04 12.90 1.05
N ILE A 66 -1.07 12.48 0.34
CA ILE A 66 -1.04 11.90 -0.99
C ILE A 66 -2.03 12.62 -1.91
N THR A 67 -1.61 12.80 -3.15
CA THR A 67 -2.39 13.34 -4.26
C THR A 67 -3.09 12.23 -5.06
N ALA A 68 -4.11 12.58 -5.84
CA ALA A 68 -4.82 11.60 -6.68
C ALA A 68 -3.89 10.89 -7.68
N ASP A 69 -2.95 11.62 -8.28
CA ASP A 69 -1.97 11.04 -9.21
C ASP A 69 -1.03 10.04 -8.52
N GLU A 70 -0.66 10.31 -7.26
CA GLU A 70 0.15 9.40 -6.45
C GLU A 70 -0.62 8.14 -6.05
N ILE A 71 -1.93 8.22 -5.84
CA ILE A 71 -2.79 7.04 -5.63
C ILE A 71 -2.77 6.14 -6.87
N VAL A 72 -3.00 6.71 -8.06
CA VAL A 72 -2.97 5.96 -9.31
C VAL A 72 -1.60 5.31 -9.54
N LEU A 73 -0.52 6.02 -9.22
CA LEU A 73 0.83 5.47 -9.28
C LEU A 73 1.00 4.28 -8.32
N LEU A 74 0.54 4.41 -7.08
CA LEU A 74 0.62 3.33 -6.08
C LEU A 74 -0.18 2.12 -6.51
N GLU A 75 -1.43 2.29 -6.93
CA GLU A 75 -2.30 1.20 -7.39
C GLU A 75 -1.64 0.42 -8.52
N LYS A 76 -1.05 1.13 -9.50
CA LYS A 76 -0.27 0.49 -10.57
C LYS A 76 0.90 -0.32 -10.02
N CYS A 77 1.68 0.25 -9.10
CA CYS A 77 2.84 -0.43 -8.52
C CYS A 77 2.42 -1.65 -7.69
N ILE A 78 1.34 -1.54 -6.91
CA ILE A 78 0.81 -2.62 -6.06
C ILE A 78 0.31 -3.77 -6.94
N ASN A 79 -0.41 -3.47 -8.02
CA ASN A 79 -0.87 -4.49 -8.97
C ASN A 79 0.28 -5.27 -9.64
N VAL A 80 1.45 -4.62 -9.83
CA VAL A 80 2.64 -5.28 -10.35
C VAL A 80 3.33 -6.12 -9.27
N ALA A 81 3.43 -5.61 -8.04
CA ALA A 81 4.19 -6.23 -6.96
C ALA A 81 3.43 -7.37 -6.24
N TYR A 82 2.11 -7.29 -6.16
CA TYR A 82 1.27 -8.21 -5.38
C TYR A 82 0.22 -8.85 -6.27
N THR A 83 0.21 -10.18 -6.31
CA THR A 83 -0.78 -10.97 -7.07
C THR A 83 -1.95 -11.42 -6.19
N GLN A 84 -1.85 -11.28 -4.87
CA GLN A 84 -2.85 -11.71 -3.91
C GLN A 84 -3.99 -10.68 -3.81
N PRO A 85 -5.25 -11.03 -4.20
CA PRO A 85 -6.36 -10.07 -4.21
C PRO A 85 -6.69 -9.48 -2.84
N LEU A 86 -6.45 -10.23 -1.76
CA LEU A 86 -6.70 -9.79 -0.38
C LEU A 86 -5.90 -8.52 -0.02
N ILE A 87 -4.63 -8.47 -0.41
CA ILE A 87 -3.75 -7.31 -0.17
C ILE A 87 -4.18 -6.16 -1.07
N VAL A 88 -4.36 -6.43 -2.36
CA VAL A 88 -4.71 -5.41 -3.36
C VAL A 88 -6.04 -4.73 -3.02
N GLY A 89 -7.05 -5.51 -2.63
CA GLY A 89 -8.37 -5.01 -2.25
C GLY A 89 -8.33 -4.12 -1.02
N GLN A 90 -7.72 -4.59 0.08
CA GLN A 90 -7.62 -3.79 1.30
C GLN A 90 -6.85 -2.49 1.10
N VAL A 91 -5.72 -2.53 0.39
CA VAL A 91 -4.94 -1.31 0.13
C VAL A 91 -5.75 -0.33 -0.70
N ARG A 92 -6.46 -0.81 -1.74
CA ARG A 92 -7.32 0.04 -2.55
C ARG A 92 -8.44 0.67 -1.71
N ASP A 93 -9.11 -0.10 -0.87
CA ASP A 93 -10.18 0.41 0.01
C ASP A 93 -9.64 1.48 0.97
N ILE A 94 -8.46 1.27 1.54
CA ILE A 94 -7.80 2.26 2.42
C ILE A 94 -7.43 3.53 1.65
N LEU A 95 -6.85 3.41 0.44
CA LEU A 95 -6.48 4.55 -0.40
C LEU A 95 -7.69 5.33 -0.92
N GLU A 96 -8.81 4.65 -1.21
CA GLU A 96 -10.07 5.29 -1.63
C GLU A 96 -10.90 5.80 -0.43
N GLN A 97 -10.42 5.64 0.81
CA GLN A 97 -11.16 5.90 2.06
C GLN A 97 -12.50 5.17 2.16
N LYS A 98 -12.63 4.04 1.46
CA LYS A 98 -13.73 3.10 1.67
C LYS A 98 -13.40 2.33 2.94
N VAL A 99 -13.76 2.90 4.09
CA VAL A 99 -13.66 2.20 5.36
C VAL A 99 -14.48 0.92 5.23
N LEU A 100 -13.82 -0.23 5.33
CA LEU A 100 -14.48 -1.49 5.63
C LEU A 100 -14.98 -1.38 7.07
N GLU A 101 -16.15 -0.77 7.26
CA GLU A 101 -16.93 -0.91 8.48
C GLU A 101 -17.38 -2.37 8.57
N GLN A 102 -16.49 -3.25 8.99
CA GLN A 102 -16.88 -4.61 9.37
C GLN A 102 -17.61 -4.49 10.70
N LYS A 103 -18.93 -4.67 10.60
CA LYS A 103 -19.90 -4.72 11.68
C LYS A 103 -19.39 -5.62 12.80
N GLU A 104 -19.26 -5.07 14.00
CA GLU A 104 -19.45 -5.84 15.22
C GLU A 104 -20.90 -6.35 15.19
N GLU A 105 -21.12 -7.59 14.74
CA GLU A 105 -22.38 -8.28 14.97
C GLU A 105 -22.36 -8.84 16.41
N ASN A 106 -23.34 -8.35 17.18
CA ASN A 106 -23.66 -8.65 18.58
C ASN A 106 -23.66 -10.13 18.96
#